data_AF-A0A531KNQ1-F1
#
_entry.id   AF-A0A531KNQ1-F1
#
_cell.length_a   1.000
_cell.length_b   1.000
_cell.length_c   1.000
_cell.angle_alpha   90.00
_cell.angle_beta   90.00
_cell.angle_gamma   90.00
#
_symmetry.space_group_name_H-M   'P 1'
#
loop_
_entity.id
_entity.type
_entity.pdbx_description
1 polymer ?
#
loop_
_entity_poly.entity_id
_entity_poly.type
_entity_poly.pdbx_seq_one_letter_code
_entity_poly.pdbx_strand_id
1 'polypeptide(L)' 'MTRKSLPELPVSAVLPALAEALGHGNGAVLVAPPGAGKTTLVPLALLDAAWLGTGKIILLEPRRLAARAAARRMAE' A
#
# COMPACT_ATOMS: atom_id res chain seq x y z
N MET A 1 -7.34 18.04 2.22
CA MET A 1 -8.05 16.75 2.38
C MET A 1 -7.61 16.14 3.69
N THR A 2 -8.50 16.03 4.67
CA THR A 2 -8.22 15.35 5.94
C THR A 2 -7.97 13.87 5.64
N ARG A 3 -6.74 13.39 5.84
CA ARG A 3 -6.45 11.95 5.69
C ARG A 3 -7.25 11.19 6.76
N LYS A 4 -8.17 10.35 6.30
CA LYS A 4 -8.89 9.39 7.13
C LYS A 4 -7.86 8.41 7.72
N SER A 5 -8.01 8.06 8.99
CA SER A 5 -7.17 7.02 9.60
C SER A 5 -7.34 5.72 8.82
N LEU A 6 -6.21 5.10 8.47
CA LEU A 6 -6.20 3.83 7.76
C LEU A 6 -6.73 2.71 8.69
N PRO A 7 -7.50 1.73 8.16
CA PRO A 7 -8.00 0.62 8.96
C PRO A 7 -6.87 -0.31 9.41
N GLU A 8 -7.06 -0.98 10.53
CA GLU A 8 -6.14 -2.02 11.01
C GLU A 8 -6.43 -3.35 10.31
N LEU A 9 -5.44 -3.88 9.59
CA LEU A 9 -5.49 -5.13 8.85
C LEU A 9 -4.22 -5.95 9.14
N PRO A 10 -4.18 -7.26 8.83
CA PRO A 10 -2.99 -8.08 9.10
C PRO A 10 -1.68 -7.52 8.52
N VAL A 11 -1.73 -6.81 7.38
CA VAL A 11 -0.53 -6.17 6.78
C VAL A 11 -0.01 -4.97 7.59
N SER A 12 -0.81 -4.36 8.47
CA SER A 12 -0.43 -3.17 9.24
C SER A 12 0.85 -3.39 10.06
N ALA A 13 1.02 -4.59 10.62
CA ALA A 13 2.17 -4.94 11.45
C ALA A 13 3.52 -4.90 10.69
N VAL A 14 3.51 -5.03 9.36
CA VAL A 14 4.74 -5.06 8.54
C VAL A 14 4.99 -3.78 7.76
N LEU A 15 4.08 -2.79 7.82
CA LEU A 15 4.22 -1.53 7.09
C LEU A 15 5.47 -0.72 7.50
N PRO A 16 5.83 -0.61 8.80
CA PRO A 16 7.04 0.13 9.18
C PRO A 16 8.31 -0.47 8.59
N ALA A 17 8.48 -1.80 8.71
CA ALA A 17 9.64 -2.51 8.15
C ALA A 17 9.68 -2.42 6.62
N LEU A 18 8.53 -2.46 5.95
CA LEU A 18 8.44 -2.29 4.50
C LEU A 18 8.86 -0.89 4.05
N ALA A 19 8.39 0.15 4.75
CA ALA A 19 8.74 1.54 4.45
C ALA A 19 10.24 1.80 4.64
N GLU A 20 10.82 1.23 5.70
CA GLU A 20 12.27 1.29 5.97
C GLU A 20 13.08 0.59 4.87
N ALA A 21 12.69 -0.62 4.49
CA ALA A 21 13.38 -1.38 3.44
C ALA A 21 13.37 -0.64 2.10
N LEU A 22 12.23 -0.02 1.73
CA LEU A 22 12.10 0.79 0.52
C LEU A 22 12.78 2.17 0.64
N GLY A 23 13.02 2.66 1.85
CA GLY A 23 13.78 3.90 2.07
C GLY A 23 15.29 3.73 1.89
N HIS A 24 15.82 2.52 2.12
CA HIS A 24 17.24 2.20 2.00
C HIS A 24 17.61 1.44 0.71
N GLY A 25 16.63 0.99 -0.06
CA GLY A 25 16.85 0.17 -1.25
C GLY A 25 15.82 0.41 -2.35
N ASN A 26 16.00 -0.26 -3.48
CA ASN A 26 15.17 -0.06 -4.68
C ASN A 26 14.00 -1.05 -4.78
N GLY A 27 13.81 -1.93 -3.80
CA GLY A 27 12.74 -2.93 -3.85
C GLY A 27 12.63 -3.77 -2.58
N ALA A 28 11.45 -4.34 -2.39
CA ALA A 28 11.13 -5.24 -1.29
C ALA A 28 10.10 -6.29 -1.75
N VAL A 29 10.12 -7.46 -1.12
CA VAL A 29 9.12 -8.51 -1.34
C VAL A 29 8.25 -8.62 -0.10
N LEU A 30 6.95 -8.41 -0.27
CA LEU A 30 5.95 -8.55 0.79
C LEU A 30 5.13 -9.82 0.56
N VAL A 31 5.19 -10.75 1.52
CA VAL A 31 4.33 -11.93 1.56
C VAL A 31 3.28 -11.74 2.65
N ALA A 32 2.01 -11.87 2.27
CA ALA A 32 0.89 -11.80 3.20
C ALA A 32 -0.26 -12.71 2.76
N PRO A 33 -1.02 -13.30 3.69
CA PRO A 33 -2.17 -14.13 3.36
C PRO A 33 -3.20 -13.44 2.45
N PRO A 34 -4.06 -14.20 1.75
CA PRO A 34 -5.24 -13.63 1.10
C PRO A 34 -6.08 -12.80 2.08
N GLY A 35 -6.61 -11.66 1.62
CA GLY A 35 -7.43 -10.77 2.48
C GLY A 35 -6.64 -9.90 3.47
N ALA A 36 -5.33 -10.07 3.62
CA ALA A 36 -4.51 -9.33 4.59
C ALA A 36 -4.41 -7.80 4.36
N GLY A 37 -4.93 -7.28 3.24
CA GLY A 37 -4.89 -5.85 2.90
C GLY A 37 -3.72 -5.42 2.02
N LYS A 38 -2.91 -6.34 1.50
CA LYS A 38 -1.70 -6.01 0.70
C LYS A 38 -1.94 -5.09 -0.51
N THR A 39 -3.05 -5.27 -1.23
CA THR A 39 -3.36 -4.49 -2.44
C THR A 39 -4.00 -3.14 -2.13
N THR A 40 -4.61 -2.99 -0.95
CA THR A 40 -5.41 -1.80 -0.59
C THR A 40 -4.74 -0.90 0.42
N LEU A 41 -4.05 -1.46 1.42
CA LEU A 41 -3.49 -0.69 2.54
C LEU A 41 -2.05 -0.23 2.28
N VAL A 42 -1.23 -1.11 1.71
CA VAL A 42 0.19 -0.84 1.43
C VAL A 42 0.38 0.42 0.57
N PRO A 43 -0.25 0.57 -0.62
CA PRO A 43 -0.04 1.77 -1.43
C PRO A 43 -0.47 3.04 -0.68
N LEU A 44 -1.57 3.00 0.08
CA LEU A 44 -2.04 4.17 0.85
C LEU A 44 -1.07 4.55 1.97
N ALA A 45 -0.53 3.57 2.69
CA ALA A 45 0.45 3.81 3.76
C ALA A 45 1.78 4.39 3.20
N LEU A 46 2.18 3.96 2.01
CA LEU A 46 3.40 4.46 1.36
C LEU A 46 3.23 5.85 0.74
N LEU A 47 2.01 6.40 0.63
CA LEU A 47 1.81 7.79 0.19
C LEU A 47 2.44 8.82 1.14
N ASP A 48 2.74 8.42 2.38
CA ASP A 48 3.41 9.23 3.39
C ASP A 48 4.91 8.96 3.51
N ALA A 49 5.45 8.06 2.69
CA ALA A 49 6.86 7.73 2.78
C ALA A 49 7.73 8.91 2.32
N ALA A 50 8.74 9.27 3.14
CA ALA A 50 9.63 10.39 2.87
C ALA A 50 10.35 10.27 1.51
N TRP A 51 10.70 9.04 1.12
CA TRP A 51 11.36 8.75 -0.17
C TRP A 51 10.45 8.97 -1.39
N LEU A 52 9.12 9.01 -1.22
CA LEU A 52 8.20 9.25 -2.33
C LEU A 52 8.17 10.73 -2.73
N GLY A 53 8.26 11.65 -1.75
CA GLY A 53 8.17 13.09 -1.99
C GLY A 53 6.90 13.47 -2.75
N THR A 54 7.06 14.09 -3.92
CA THR A 54 5.97 14.47 -4.84
C THR A 54 5.68 13.43 -5.92
N GLY A 55 6.29 12.24 -5.80
CA GLY A 55 6.15 11.13 -6.73
C GLY A 55 4.75 10.50 -6.73
N LYS A 56 4.58 9.51 -7.61
CA LYS A 56 3.34 8.75 -7.76
C LYS A 56 3.61 7.27 -7.53
N ILE A 57 2.66 6.60 -6.90
CA ILE A 57 2.66 5.14 -6.78
C ILE A 57 1.83 4.55 -7.92
N ILE A 58 2.43 3.63 -8.67
CA ILE A 58 1.74 2.84 -9.69
C ILE A 58 1.48 1.44 -9.13
N LEU A 59 0.21 1.07 -8.98
CA LEU A 59 -0.20 -0.26 -8.55
C LEU A 59 -0.63 -1.10 -9.75
N LEU A 60 0.12 -2.16 -10.03
CA LEU A 60 -0.20 -3.11 -11.11
C LEU A 60 -0.99 -4.29 -10.54
N GLU A 61 -2.13 -4.61 -11.15
CA GLU A 61 -2.94 -5.79 -10.84
C GLU A 61 -3.37 -6.45 -12.17
N PRO A 62 -3.05 -7.74 -12.40
CA PRO A 62 -3.26 -8.40 -13.69
C PRO A 62 -4.74 -8.54 -14.07
N ARG A 63 -5.66 -8.51 -13.10
CA ARG A 63 -7.09 -8.70 -13.34
C ARG A 63 -7.82 -7.37 -13.26
N ARG A 64 -8.42 -6.93 -14.38
CA ARG A 64 -9.22 -5.69 -14.48
C ARG A 64 -10.27 -5.54 -13.37
N LEU A 65 -10.97 -6.63 -13.02
CA LEU A 65 -11.98 -6.59 -11.96
C LEU A 65 -11.36 -6.31 -10.59
N ALA A 66 -10.23 -6.95 -10.26
CA ALA A 66 -9.52 -6.75 -9.01
C ALA A 66 -8.94 -5.33 -8.92
N ALA A 67 -8.37 -4.81 -10.01
CA ALA A 67 -7.86 -3.45 -10.08
C ALA A 67 -8.97 -2.41 -9.77
N ARG A 68 -10.14 -2.55 -10.42
CA ARG A 68 -11.29 -1.66 -10.18
C ARG A 68 -11.82 -1.77 -8.76
N ALA A 69 -11.94 -2.99 -8.23
CA ALA A 69 -12.41 -3.23 -6.88
C ALA A 69 -11.46 -2.63 -5.82
N ALA A 70 -10.15 -2.79 -5.99
CA ALA A 70 -9.15 -2.21 -5.11
C ALA A 70 -9.19 -0.68 -5.15
N ALA A 71 -9.26 -0.07 -6.34
CA ALA A 71 -9.34 1.38 -6.51
C ALA A 71 -10.60 1.96 -5.83
N ARG A 72 -11.77 1.33 -6.02
CA ARG A 72 -13.00 1.74 -5.36
C ARG A 72 -12.87 1.66 -3.84
N ARG A 73 -12.36 0.55 -3.32
CA ARG A 73 -12.20 0.38 -1.86
C ARG A 73 -11.20 1.35 -1.24
N MET A 74 -10.16 1.75 -1.96
CA MET A 74 -9.20 2.77 -1.50
C MET A 74 -9.77 4.20 -1.53
N ALA A 75 -10.82 4.44 -2.31
CA ALA A 75 -11.47 5.75 -2.42
C ALA A 75 -12.58 6.00 -1.37
N GLU A 76 -13.02 4.96 -0.67
CA GLU A 76 -14.08 4.98 0.37
C GLU A 76 -13.55 5.36 1.77
#